data_AF-A0A941NJV7-F1
#
_entry.id   AF-A0A941NJV7-F1
#
_cell.length_a   1.000
_cell.length_b   1.000
_cell.length_c   1.000
_cell.angle_alpha   90.00
_cell.angle_beta   90.00
_cell.angle_gamma   90.00
#
_symmetry.space_group_name_H-M   'P 1'
#
loop_
_entity.id
_entity.type
_entity.pdbx_description
1 polymer ?
#
loop_
_entity_poly.entity_id
_entity_poly.type
_entity_poly.pdbx_seq_one_letter_code
_entity_poly.pdbx_strand_id
1 'polypeptide(L)'
;PVRLLSRDPFDTLALVDRIKVPVLIFHSEDDPQIPFAMGRELANRLGQRAMFVPMKGLGHYPHQADLSPMVVQWAKLHEIGPDSSGPAREH
;
A
#
# COMPACT_ATOMS: atom_id res chain seq x y z
N PRO A 1 4.98 23.42 -10.73
CA PRO A 1 4.74 22.61 -11.94
C PRO A 1 5.78 21.49 -12.07
N VAL A 2 5.47 20.31 -11.54
CA VAL A 2 6.33 19.10 -11.60
C VAL A 2 5.83 18.05 -12.61
N ARG A 3 4.80 18.38 -13.41
CA ARG A 3 4.23 17.48 -14.43
C ARG A 3 5.18 17.10 -15.57
N LEU A 4 6.38 17.68 -15.65
CA LEU A 4 7.34 17.46 -16.74
C LEU A 4 8.51 16.52 -16.39
N LEU A 5 8.60 16.00 -15.16
CA LEU A 5 9.76 15.23 -14.65
C LEU A 5 9.46 13.78 -14.23
N SER A 6 8.27 13.25 -14.52
CA SER A 6 8.03 11.80 -14.49
C SER A 6 7.78 11.33 -15.92
N ARG A 7 8.86 10.95 -16.61
CA ARG A 7 8.83 10.30 -17.93
C ARG A 7 8.31 8.86 -17.89
N ASP A 8 8.05 8.36 -16.69
CA ASP A 8 7.33 7.12 -16.46
C ASP A 8 6.16 7.44 -15.52
N PRO A 9 4.92 7.59 -16.02
CA PRO A 9 3.78 7.53 -15.14
C PRO A 9 3.79 6.11 -14.58
N PHE A 10 4.28 5.92 -13.35
CA PHE A 10 4.20 4.64 -12.64
C PHE A 10 2.73 4.24 -12.55
N ASP A 11 2.22 3.59 -13.60
CA ASP A 11 0.84 3.15 -13.72
C ASP A 11 0.66 1.90 -12.87
N THR A 12 0.72 2.13 -11.56
CA THR A 12 0.54 1.11 -10.54
C THR A 12 -0.84 0.47 -10.68
N LEU A 13 -1.83 1.22 -11.20
CA LEU A 13 -3.18 0.73 -11.45
C LEU A 13 -3.21 -0.37 -12.52
N ALA A 14 -2.42 -0.24 -13.60
CA ALA A 14 -2.27 -1.29 -14.61
C ALA A 14 -1.69 -2.61 -14.05
N LEU A 15 -1.00 -2.56 -12.90
CA LEU A 15 -0.43 -3.74 -12.25
C LEU A 15 -1.35 -4.37 -11.20
N VAL A 16 -2.41 -3.69 -10.76
CA VAL A 16 -3.28 -4.16 -9.65
C VAL A 16 -3.86 -5.54 -9.90
N ASP A 17 -4.19 -5.87 -11.15
CA ASP A 17 -4.79 -7.15 -11.49
C ASP A 17 -3.81 -8.33 -11.31
N ARG A 18 -2.50 -8.06 -11.22
CA ARG A 18 -1.45 -9.06 -10.95
C ARG A 18 -1.24 -9.33 -9.46
N ILE A 19 -1.68 -8.43 -8.57
CA ILE A 19 -1.44 -8.55 -7.13
C ILE A 19 -2.47 -9.51 -6.51
N LYS A 20 -2.15 -10.80 -6.32
CA LYS A 20 -3.12 -11.78 -5.79
C LYS A 20 -3.13 -11.93 -4.27
N VAL A 21 -2.24 -11.24 -3.58
CA VAL A 21 -2.06 -11.32 -2.13
C VAL A 21 -2.81 -10.20 -1.40
N PRO A 22 -3.07 -10.35 -0.09
CA PRO A 22 -3.51 -9.25 0.75
C PRO A 22 -2.52 -8.07 0.72
N VAL A 23 -3.04 -6.84 0.78
CA VAL A 23 -2.27 -5.60 0.73
C VAL A 23 -2.68 -4.68 1.88
N LEU A 24 -1.69 -4.18 2.62
CA LEU A 24 -1.86 -3.11 3.60
C LEU A 24 -1.32 -1.80 3.01
N ILE A 25 -2.12 -0.73 3.07
CA ILE A 25 -1.77 0.59 2.53
C ILE A 25 -1.90 1.62 3.65
N PHE A 26 -0.82 2.33 3.93
CA PHE A 26 -0.82 3.52 4.79
C PHE A 26 -0.68 4.76 3.90
N HIS A 27 -1.51 5.78 4.11
CA HIS A 27 -1.35 7.06 3.40
C HIS A 27 -1.77 8.22 4.29
N SER A 28 -0.95 9.27 4.36
CA SER A 28 -1.29 10.46 5.16
C SER A 28 -2.22 11.38 4.38
N GLU A 29 -3.28 11.87 5.01
CA GLU A 29 -4.24 12.81 4.44
C GLU A 29 -3.61 14.16 4.08
N ASP A 30 -2.54 14.50 4.80
CA ASP A 30 -1.75 15.72 4.71
C ASP A 30 -0.44 15.56 3.91
N ASP A 31 -0.28 14.47 3.14
CA ASP A 31 0.89 14.29 2.27
C ASP A 31 0.98 15.43 1.22
N PRO A 32 2.02 16.30 1.29
CA PRO A 32 2.14 17.44 0.40
C PRO A 32 2.69 17.06 -0.99
N GLN A 33 3.20 15.83 -1.15
CA GLN A 33 3.86 15.35 -2.37
C GLN A 33 2.95 14.44 -3.18
N ILE A 34 2.28 13.47 -2.53
CA ILE A 34 1.43 12.49 -3.20
C ILE A 34 -0.03 12.67 -2.75
N PRO A 35 -0.95 13.02 -3.66
CA PRO A 35 -2.36 13.19 -3.32
C PRO A 35 -2.97 11.96 -2.64
N PHE A 36 -3.61 12.16 -1.49
CA PHE A 36 -4.32 11.10 -0.74
C PHE A 36 -5.35 10.33 -1.59
N ALA A 37 -5.94 11.00 -2.59
CA ALA A 37 -6.86 10.37 -3.53
C ALA A 37 -6.24 9.20 -4.30
N MET A 38 -4.93 9.23 -4.59
CA MET A 38 -4.24 8.15 -5.31
C MET A 38 -4.16 6.87 -4.47
N GLY A 39 -3.83 6.98 -3.17
CA GLY A 39 -3.83 5.84 -2.25
C GLY A 39 -5.22 5.22 -2.11
N ARG A 40 -6.26 6.06 -2.03
CA ARG A 40 -7.65 5.62 -1.97
C ARG A 40 -8.10 4.93 -3.27
N GLU A 41 -7.71 5.45 -4.43
CA GLU A 41 -8.02 4.85 -5.73
C GLU A 41 -7.36 3.47 -5.87
N LEU A 42 -6.09 3.35 -5.47
CA LEU A 42 -5.37 2.07 -5.45
C LEU A 42 -6.09 1.04 -4.57
N ALA A 43 -6.48 1.43 -3.36
CA ALA A 43 -7.24 0.56 -2.44
C ALA A 43 -8.58 0.12 -3.06
N ASN A 44 -9.31 1.03 -3.68
CA ASN A 44 -10.57 0.72 -4.36
C ASN A 44 -10.38 -0.29 -5.49
N ARG A 45 -9.31 -0.15 -6.29
CA ARG A 45 -9.00 -1.10 -7.38
C ARG A 45 -8.58 -2.48 -6.86
N LEU A 46 -7.88 -2.52 -5.73
CA LEU A 46 -7.52 -3.78 -5.06
C LEU A 46 -8.75 -4.48 -4.44
N GLY A 47 -9.76 -3.72 -4.03
CA GLY A 47 -11.01 -4.22 -3.47
C GLY A 47 -10.78 -4.93 -2.13
N GLN A 48 -11.37 -6.11 -1.96
CA GLN A 48 -11.27 -6.91 -0.72
C GLN A 48 -9.83 -7.33 -0.36
N ARG A 49 -8.89 -7.23 -1.30
CA ARG A 49 -7.47 -7.50 -1.04
C ARG A 49 -6.80 -6.39 -0.25
N ALA A 50 -7.33 -5.18 -0.24
CA ALA A 50 -6.69 -4.03 0.40
C ALA A 50 -7.31 -3.69 1.76
N MET A 51 -6.44 -3.46 2.73
CA MET A 51 -6.73 -2.69 3.93
C MET A 51 -6.10 -1.30 3.78
N PHE A 52 -6.92 -0.26 3.70
CA PHE A 52 -6.48 1.13 3.60
C PHE A 52 -6.56 1.82 4.96
N VAL A 53 -5.42 2.32 5.44
CA VAL A 53 -5.26 2.98 6.73
C VAL A 53 -4.92 4.46 6.48
N PRO A 54 -5.92 5.36 6.54
CA PRO A 54 -5.67 6.79 6.46
C PRO A 54 -4.97 7.27 7.73
N MET A 55 -3.95 8.10 7.56
CA MET A 55 -3.18 8.68 8.66
C MET A 55 -3.28 10.20 8.62
N LYS A 56 -3.07 10.85 9.76
CA LYS A 56 -3.15 12.31 9.86
C LYS A 56 -1.91 12.85 10.57
N GLY A 57 -1.32 13.89 10.00
CA GLY A 57 -0.19 14.62 10.59
C GLY A 57 1.17 13.97 10.38
N LEU A 58 1.30 13.00 9.46
CA LEU A 58 2.56 12.30 9.19
C LEU A 58 3.23 12.72 7.87
N GLY A 59 2.58 13.59 7.08
CA GLY A 59 3.10 14.05 5.80
C GLY A 59 3.46 12.91 4.84
N HIS A 60 4.55 13.08 4.09
CA HIS A 60 4.96 12.14 3.03
C HIS A 60 5.69 10.87 3.56
N TYR A 61 6.11 10.86 4.82
CA TYR A 61 6.90 9.76 5.39
C TYR A 61 6.18 9.09 6.57
N PRO A 62 4.99 8.47 6.33
CA PRO A 62 4.20 7.88 7.41
C PRO A 62 4.92 6.75 8.17
N HIS A 63 5.88 6.09 7.53
CA HIS A 63 6.71 5.04 8.13
C HIS A 63 7.69 5.53 9.21
N GLN A 64 7.81 6.85 9.42
CA GLN A 64 8.59 7.40 10.53
C GLN A 64 7.86 7.28 11.88
N ALA A 65 6.54 7.10 11.85
CA ALA A 65 5.80 6.68 13.03
C ALA A 65 6.03 5.19 13.32
N ASP A 66 5.88 4.77 14.57
CA ASP A 66 5.90 3.34 14.88
C ASP A 66 4.60 2.68 14.39
N LEU A 67 4.66 2.10 13.19
CA LEU A 67 3.57 1.32 12.59
C LEU A 67 3.65 -0.18 12.93
N SER A 68 4.70 -0.61 13.65
CA SER A 68 5.00 -2.02 13.88
C SER A 68 3.83 -2.79 14.50
N PRO A 69 3.11 -2.27 15.51
CA PRO A 69 1.98 -2.98 16.10
C PRO A 69 0.88 -3.29 15.06
N MET A 70 0.57 -2.32 14.19
CA MET A 70 -0.45 -2.49 13.15
C MET A 70 0.00 -3.47 12.06
N VAL A 71 1.26 -3.36 11.62
CA VAL A 71 1.83 -4.27 10.61
C VAL A 71 1.84 -5.71 11.12
N VAL A 72 2.27 -5.93 12.37
CA VAL A 72 2.30 -7.26 13.00
C VAL A 72 0.89 -7.81 13.17
N GLN A 73 -0.06 -6.99 13.62
CA GLN A 73 -1.45 -7.41 13.76
C GLN A 73 -2.07 -7.79 12.41
N TRP A 74 -1.86 -6.97 11.39
CA TRP A 74 -2.35 -7.23 10.04
C TRP A 74 -1.73 -8.52 9.47
N ALA A 75 -0.42 -8.71 9.63
CA ALA A 75 0.26 -9.92 9.18
C ALA A 75 -0.32 -11.18 9.84
N LYS A 76 -0.57 -11.14 11.16
CA LYS A 76 -1.21 -12.25 11.90
C LYS A 76 -2.61 -12.57 11.38
N LEU A 77 -3.43 -11.55 11.10
CA LEU A 77 -4.79 -11.73 10.56
C LEU A 77 -4.80 -12.39 9.17
N HIS A 78 -3.71 -12.25 8.43
CA HIS A 78 -3.53 -12.85 7.11
C HIS A 78 -2.61 -14.07 7.12
N GLU A 79 -2.30 -14.62 8.29
CA GLU A 79 -1.45 -15.81 8.47
C GLU A 79 -0.04 -15.65 7.82
N ILE A 80 0.45 -14.40 7.74
CA ILE A 80 1.78 -14.07 7.23
C ILE A 80 2.78 -14.18 8.38
N GLY A 81 3.69 -15.15 8.29
CA GLY A 81 4.67 -15.46 9.33
C GLY A 81 5.76 -16.42 8.84
N PRO A 82 6.77 -16.75 9.65
CA PRO A 82 7.90 -17.61 9.23
C PRO A 82 7.47 -19.00 8.73
N ASP A 83 6.29 -19.49 9.11
CA ASP A 83 5.72 -20.78 8.67
C ASP A 83 4.71 -20.66 7.52
N SER A 84 4.46 -19.46 6.98
CA SER A 84 3.52 -19.29 5.87
C SER A 84 4.12 -19.88 4.59
N SER A 85 3.60 -21.03 4.14
CA SER A 85 3.97 -21.66 2.88
C SER A 85 3.47 -20.76 1.75
N GLY A 86 4.35 -19.91 1.21
CA GLY A 86 4.04 -19.12 0.02
C GLY A 86 3.68 -20.04 -1.16
N PRO A 87 2.85 -19.58 -2.12
CA PRO A 87 2.55 -20.38 -3.29
C PRO A 87 3.84 -20.76 -4.01
N ALA A 88 4.00 -22.05 -4.31
CA ALA A 88 5.14 -22.58 -5.05
C ALA A 88 5.35 -21.73 -6.32
N ARG A 89 6.51 -21.10 -6.41
CA ARG A 89 6.92 -20.38 -7.63
C ARG A 89 7.13 -21.42 -8.72
N GLU A 90 6.22 -21.49 -9.68
CA GLU A 90 6.44 -22.25 -10.91
C GLU A 90 7.50 -21.50 -11.76
N HIS A 91 8.49 -22.27 -12.23
CA HIS A 91 9.66 -21.84 -12.98
C HIS A 91 9.35 -21.50 -14.44
#